data_AF-A0A6V7V0J0-F1
#
_entry.id   AF-A0A6V7V0J0-F1
#
_cell.length_a   1.000
_cell.length_b   1.000
_cell.length_c   1.000
_cell.angle_alpha   90.00
_cell.angle_beta   90.00
_cell.angle_gamma   90.00
#
_symmetry.space_group_name_H-M   'P 1'
#
loop_
_entity.id
_entity.type
_entity.pdbx_description
1 polymer ?
#
loop_
_entity_poly.entity_id
_entity_poly.type
_entity_poly.pdbx_seq_one_letter_code
_entity_poly.pdbx_strand_id
1 'polypeptide(L)'
;MESDESAQRRVKGRSLVAFAKMRNIEIEKDYTEISANERHFVRFFEADNMNRSQYDNVPLYDKDAVRLLPSSGVSDFVHASKVITSGGEGGYYIIAQTPLVNPSKPRIDTQFNWLRMLWEFNVYVAVCLVNLGHESECDYYFNRSRGETYRVNNFEITTLDVGTDVNWTQGGKEAL
;
A
#
# COMPACT_ATOMS: atom_id res chain seq x y z
N MET A 1 29.72 10.22 -31.06
CA MET A 1 28.40 10.46 -30.45
C MET A 1 27.82 9.09 -30.20
N GLU A 2 28.09 8.55 -29.02
CA GLU A 2 27.74 7.18 -28.62
C GLU A 2 26.25 7.21 -28.26
N SER A 3 25.44 6.37 -28.90
CA SER A 3 24.01 6.30 -28.62
C SER A 3 23.82 5.66 -27.25
N ASP A 4 23.26 6.41 -26.30
CA ASP A 4 22.87 5.91 -24.98
C ASP A 4 21.79 4.82 -25.14
N GLU A 5 22.22 3.57 -25.28
CA GLU A 5 21.30 2.44 -25.29
C GLU A 5 20.65 2.28 -23.92
N SER A 6 19.31 2.25 -23.90
CA SER A 6 18.51 2.05 -22.70
C SER A 6 18.92 0.78 -21.94
N ALA A 7 19.16 0.93 -20.63
CA ALA A 7 19.46 -0.17 -19.72
C ALA A 7 18.36 -1.27 -19.72
N GLN A 8 17.14 -0.96 -20.16
CA GLN A 8 16.06 -1.94 -20.34
C GLN A 8 16.41 -3.04 -21.35
N ARG A 9 17.26 -2.78 -22.34
CA ARG A 9 17.71 -3.79 -23.31
C ARG A 9 18.61 -4.87 -22.69
N ARG A 10 19.17 -4.62 -21.50
CA ARG A 10 20.08 -5.55 -20.80
C ARG A 10 19.34 -6.50 -19.85
N VAL A 11 18.06 -6.28 -19.59
CA VAL A 11 17.23 -7.19 -18.79
C VAL A 11 16.81 -8.33 -19.71
N LYS A 12 17.24 -9.57 -19.40
CA LYS A 12 16.73 -10.79 -20.06
C LYS A 12 15.27 -11.02 -19.66
N GLY A 13 14.35 -10.23 -20.20
CA GLY A 13 12.92 -10.51 -20.11
C GLY A 13 12.58 -11.75 -20.91
N ARG A 14 11.67 -12.60 -20.42
CA ARG A 14 10.96 -13.53 -21.30
C ARG A 14 10.20 -12.68 -22.33
N SER A 15 10.18 -13.11 -23.58
CA SER A 15 9.42 -12.41 -24.62
C SER A 15 7.98 -12.20 -24.16
N LEU A 16 7.43 -10.98 -24.27
CA LEU A 16 6.02 -10.71 -23.98
C LEU A 16 5.09 -11.62 -24.79
N VAL A 17 5.52 -12.02 -25.99
CA VAL A 17 4.83 -13.00 -26.84
C VAL A 17 4.86 -14.40 -26.23
N ALA A 18 5.94 -14.77 -25.53
CA ALA A 18 6.04 -16.04 -24.81
C ALA A 18 5.22 -16.01 -23.52
N PHE A 19 5.23 -14.89 -22.78
CA PHE A 19 4.39 -14.70 -21.58
C PHE A 19 2.90 -14.79 -21.94
N ALA A 20 2.45 -14.11 -22.99
CA ALA A 20 1.06 -14.15 -23.46
C ALA A 20 0.61 -15.55 -23.94
N LYS A 21 1.55 -16.47 -24.19
CA LYS A 21 1.28 -17.84 -24.62
C LYS A 21 1.39 -18.87 -23.48
N MET A 22 1.81 -18.47 -22.28
CA MET A 22 1.84 -19.37 -21.12
C MET A 22 0.42 -19.81 -20.77
N ARG A 23 0.28 -21.08 -20.42
CA ARG A 23 -1.01 -21.61 -19.95
C ARG A 23 -1.16 -21.39 -18.45
N ASN A 24 -2.39 -21.32 -17.96
CA ASN A 24 -2.72 -21.14 -16.54
C ASN A 24 -1.96 -22.11 -15.61
N ILE A 25 -1.69 -23.34 -16.06
CA ILE A 25 -0.97 -24.37 -15.30
C ILE A 25 0.51 -23.99 -15.04
N GLU A 26 1.18 -23.35 -16.00
CA GLU A 26 2.57 -22.90 -15.84
C GLU A 26 2.65 -21.69 -14.90
N ILE A 27 1.65 -20.80 -14.97
CA ILE A 27 1.50 -19.66 -14.06
C ILE A 27 1.20 -20.17 -12.62
N GLU A 28 0.33 -21.16 -12.47
CA GLU A 28 0.00 -21.77 -11.18
C GLU A 28 1.22 -22.40 -10.50
N LYS A 29 2.06 -23.12 -11.26
CA LYS A 29 3.30 -23.70 -10.74
C LYS A 29 4.27 -22.63 -10.24
N ASP A 30 4.51 -21.58 -11.04
CA ASP A 30 5.33 -20.44 -10.63
C ASP A 30 4.76 -19.77 -9.36
N TYR A 31 3.42 -19.65 -9.25
CA TYR A 31 2.73 -19.15 -8.06
C TYR A 31 2.96 -20.02 -6.82
N THR A 32 2.93 -21.35 -6.98
CA THR A 32 3.07 -22.28 -5.85
C THR A 32 4.50 -22.26 -5.30
N GLU A 33 5.50 -22.19 -6.18
CA GLU A 33 6.91 -22.11 -5.81
C GLU A 33 7.23 -20.81 -5.03
N ILE A 34 6.60 -19.67 -5.38
CA ILE A 34 6.74 -18.39 -4.66
C ILE A 34 6.11 -18.45 -3.26
N SER A 35 5.09 -19.28 -3.05
CA SER A 35 4.36 -19.42 -1.78
C SER A 35 5.12 -20.25 -0.72
N ALA A 36 6.09 -21.08 -1.15
CA ALA A 36 6.72 -22.09 -0.31
C ALA A 36 7.89 -21.59 0.55
N ASN A 37 8.45 -20.40 0.28
CA ASN A 37 9.51 -19.84 1.11
C ASN A 37 8.91 -19.33 2.43
N GLU A 38 9.33 -19.95 3.54
CA GLU A 38 8.90 -19.66 4.90
C GLU A 38 8.77 -18.17 5.18
N ARG A 39 7.56 -17.74 5.52
CA ARG A 39 7.28 -16.37 5.88
C ARG A 39 6.81 -16.33 7.32
N HIS A 40 7.73 -15.98 8.22
CA HIS A 40 7.39 -15.73 9.61
C HIS A 40 6.41 -14.56 9.70
N PHE A 41 5.37 -14.71 10.52
CA PHE A 41 4.34 -13.70 10.76
C PHE A 41 4.11 -13.51 12.27
N VAL A 42 5.12 -13.79 13.09
CA VAL A 42 5.02 -13.86 14.56
C VAL A 42 4.44 -12.57 15.10
N ARG A 43 4.88 -11.44 14.54
CA ARG A 43 4.45 -10.11 14.96
C ARG A 43 3.00 -9.81 14.63
N PHE A 44 2.48 -10.34 13.52
CA PHE A 44 1.08 -10.15 13.14
C PHE A 44 0.13 -10.73 14.20
N PHE A 45 0.50 -11.84 14.82
CA PHE A 45 -0.26 -12.49 15.89
C PHE A 45 0.02 -11.92 17.30
N GLU A 46 0.87 -10.90 17.43
CA GLU A 46 0.95 -10.15 18.69
C GLU A 46 -0.37 -9.41 18.91
N ALA A 47 -0.90 -9.56 20.14
CA ALA A 47 -2.30 -9.38 20.52
C ALA A 47 -3.09 -8.31 19.73
N ASP A 48 -2.50 -7.12 19.64
CA ASP A 48 -3.16 -5.91 19.22
C ASP A 48 -3.01 -5.62 17.71
N ASN A 49 -2.05 -6.28 17.04
CA ASN A 49 -1.72 -6.03 15.63
C ASN A 49 -2.78 -6.60 14.67
N MET A 50 -3.37 -7.74 15.02
CA MET A 50 -4.51 -8.30 14.28
C MET A 50 -5.72 -7.34 14.29
N ASN A 51 -5.96 -6.65 15.41
CA ASN A 51 -7.02 -5.63 15.50
C ASN A 51 -6.68 -4.34 14.74
N ARG A 52 -5.41 -4.14 14.35
CA ARG A 52 -4.93 -3.07 13.46
C ARG A 52 -4.89 -3.53 11.99
N SER A 53 -5.46 -4.69 11.68
CA SER A 53 -5.47 -5.29 10.35
C SER A 53 -6.90 -5.44 9.83
N GLN A 54 -7.13 -5.13 8.55
CA GLN A 54 -8.47 -5.18 7.96
C GLN A 54 -9.03 -6.60 7.88
N TYR A 55 -8.15 -7.57 7.62
CA TYR A 55 -8.50 -8.96 7.37
C TYR A 55 -7.61 -9.90 8.19
N ASP A 56 -8.22 -10.79 8.98
CA ASP A 56 -7.51 -11.72 9.84
C ASP A 56 -6.77 -12.81 9.03
N ASN A 57 -7.28 -13.11 7.82
CA ASN A 57 -6.71 -14.08 6.89
C ASN A 57 -5.65 -13.50 5.94
N VAL A 58 -5.27 -12.22 6.10
CA VAL A 58 -4.19 -11.59 5.34
C VAL A 58 -3.05 -11.26 6.31
N PRO A 59 -2.19 -12.23 6.64
CA PRO A 59 -1.11 -12.02 7.61
C PRO A 59 -0.05 -11.07 7.05
N LEU A 60 0.49 -10.23 7.92
CA LEU A 60 1.69 -9.46 7.63
C LEU A 60 2.93 -10.30 7.93
N TYR A 61 3.80 -10.46 6.94
CA TYR A 61 5.06 -11.16 7.12
C TYR A 61 6.09 -10.28 7.80
N ASP A 62 6.86 -10.85 8.73
CA ASP A 62 7.91 -10.15 9.47
C ASP A 62 9.03 -9.66 8.53
N LYS A 63 9.27 -10.42 7.45
CA LYS A 63 10.21 -10.07 6.38
C LYS A 63 9.66 -8.87 5.60
N ASP A 64 10.49 -7.83 5.47
CA ASP A 64 10.19 -6.60 4.74
C ASP A 64 8.98 -5.79 5.27
N ALA A 65 8.40 -6.17 6.42
CA ALA A 65 7.40 -5.35 7.10
C ALA A 65 7.92 -3.94 7.35
N VAL A 66 7.07 -2.96 7.05
CA VAL A 66 7.28 -1.57 7.46
C VAL A 66 7.16 -1.48 8.97
N ARG A 67 8.12 -0.81 9.60
CA ARG A 67 8.15 -0.57 11.05
C ARG A 67 8.34 0.91 11.27
N LEU A 68 7.39 1.52 11.97
CA LEU A 68 7.50 2.92 12.32
C LEU A 68 8.53 3.10 13.43
N LEU A 69 9.02 4.32 13.61
CA LEU A 69 9.86 4.66 14.75
C LEU A 69 9.06 4.50 16.06
N PRO A 70 9.65 4.04 17.16
CA PRO A 70 8.92 3.96 18.43
C PRO A 70 8.41 5.34 18.88
N SER A 71 7.16 5.41 19.33
CA SER A 71 6.55 6.62 19.91
C SER A 71 5.82 6.25 21.19
N SER A 72 5.96 7.07 22.24
CA SER A 72 5.36 6.79 23.55
C SER A 72 3.85 6.60 23.45
N GLY A 73 3.34 5.47 23.95
CA GLY A 73 1.91 5.15 23.93
C GLY A 73 1.30 4.86 22.55
N VAL A 74 2.11 4.80 21.49
CA VAL A 74 1.65 4.55 20.12
C VAL A 74 2.36 3.33 19.57
N SER A 75 1.58 2.38 19.04
CA SER A 75 2.14 1.21 18.35
C SER A 75 3.01 1.64 17.15
N ASP A 76 4.10 0.93 16.92
CA ASP A 76 4.94 1.08 15.73
C ASP A 76 4.47 0.17 14.56
N PHE A 77 3.37 -0.55 14.75
CA PHE A 77 2.78 -1.44 13.75
C PHE A 77 1.97 -0.67 12.71
N VAL A 78 2.22 -0.98 11.45
CA VAL A 78 1.39 -0.67 10.29
C VAL A 78 1.37 -1.91 9.39
N HIS A 79 0.20 -2.28 8.88
CA HIS A 79 0.10 -3.43 7.97
C HIS A 79 0.53 -3.02 6.56
N ALA A 80 1.85 -3.05 6.37
CA ALA A 80 2.49 -2.71 5.13
C ALA A 80 3.83 -3.43 4.96
N SER A 81 4.20 -3.73 3.72
CA SER A 81 5.44 -4.40 3.36
C SER A 81 6.18 -3.63 2.28
N LYS A 82 7.53 -3.62 2.37
CA LYS A 82 8.40 -3.12 1.32
C LYS A 82 8.56 -4.18 0.23
N VAL A 83 8.44 -3.76 -1.01
CA VAL A 83 8.72 -4.58 -2.18
C VAL A 83 9.94 -4.02 -2.89
N ILE A 84 11.06 -4.72 -2.73
CA ILE A 84 12.35 -4.34 -3.33
C ILE A 84 12.28 -4.56 -4.84
N THR A 85 12.58 -3.52 -5.63
CA THR A 85 12.70 -3.64 -7.08
C THR A 85 14.15 -3.95 -7.47
N SER A 86 14.36 -4.76 -8.51
CA SER A 86 15.67 -5.26 -8.94
C SER A 86 16.56 -4.22 -9.66
N GLY A 87 16.19 -2.94 -9.62
CA GLY A 87 16.76 -1.87 -10.46
C GLY A 87 18.00 -1.15 -9.92
N GLY A 88 18.56 -1.54 -8.77
CA GLY A 88 19.67 -0.81 -8.12
C GLY A 88 19.22 0.09 -6.98
N GLU A 89 20.17 0.85 -6.39
CA GLU A 89 20.02 1.57 -5.12
C GLU A 89 18.70 2.37 -5.00
N GLY A 90 17.83 1.93 -4.09
CA GLY A 90 16.92 2.83 -3.37
C GLY A 90 15.43 2.79 -3.73
N GLY A 91 15.00 2.10 -4.80
CA GLY A 91 13.59 2.05 -5.18
C GLY A 91 12.85 0.84 -4.62
N TYR A 92 12.13 0.98 -3.50
CA TYR A 92 11.12 0.00 -3.08
C TYR A 92 9.72 0.63 -3.16
N TYR A 93 8.72 -0.19 -3.44
CA TYR A 93 7.33 0.19 -3.20
C TYR A 93 6.93 -0.20 -1.78
N ILE A 94 6.00 0.55 -1.20
CA ILE A 94 5.29 0.11 0.01
C ILE A 94 3.91 -0.35 -0.44
N ILE A 95 3.62 -1.63 -0.21
CA ILE A 95 2.26 -2.16 -0.33
C ILE A 95 1.65 -2.11 1.06
N ALA A 96 0.54 -1.40 1.22
CA ALA A 96 -0.12 -1.21 2.49
C ALA A 96 -1.62 -1.49 2.37
N GLN A 97 -2.23 -1.94 3.46
CA GLN A 97 -3.69 -1.89 3.59
C GLN A 97 -4.19 -0.44 3.69
N THR A 98 -5.49 -0.24 3.50
CA THR A 98 -6.14 1.06 3.72
C THR A 98 -6.17 1.41 5.21
N PRO A 99 -6.09 2.70 5.58
CA PRO A 99 -6.16 3.08 6.98
C PRO A 99 -7.56 2.75 7.52
N LEU A 100 -7.59 2.11 8.68
CA LEU A 100 -8.82 1.76 9.36
C LEU A 100 -9.32 2.97 10.15
N VAL A 101 -10.52 3.45 9.83
CA VAL A 101 -11.25 4.43 10.63
C VAL A 101 -12.40 3.70 11.28
N ASN A 102 -12.59 3.86 12.59
CA ASN A 102 -13.61 3.09 13.28
C ASN A 102 -14.85 3.92 13.64
N PRO A 103 -15.96 3.70 12.92
CA PRO A 103 -17.29 3.84 13.50
C PRO A 103 -18.00 2.51 13.81
N SER A 104 -17.71 1.42 13.10
CA SER A 104 -18.61 0.24 13.04
C SER A 104 -17.98 -1.14 13.28
N LYS A 105 -16.64 -1.29 13.29
CA LYS A 105 -15.94 -2.59 13.41
C LYS A 105 -15.09 -2.63 14.67
N PRO A 106 -14.84 -3.78 15.32
CA PRO A 106 -13.92 -3.86 16.47
C PRO A 106 -12.46 -3.80 16.00
N ARG A 107 -12.08 -2.75 15.28
CA ARG A 107 -10.73 -2.51 14.78
C ARG A 107 -10.18 -1.23 15.38
N ILE A 108 -8.88 -1.23 15.60
CA ILE A 108 -8.17 -0.08 16.18
C ILE A 108 -7.90 0.89 15.04
N ASP A 109 -8.18 2.17 15.26
CA ASP A 109 -7.89 3.24 14.31
C ASP A 109 -6.40 3.22 13.96
N THR A 110 -6.09 3.18 12.66
CA THR A 110 -4.72 3.16 12.15
C THR A 110 -4.36 4.38 11.30
N GLN A 111 -5.23 5.39 11.20
CA GLN A 111 -4.97 6.60 10.41
C GLN A 111 -3.68 7.31 10.82
N PHE A 112 -3.45 7.40 12.13
CA PHE A 112 -2.24 8.04 12.62
C PHE A 112 -0.98 7.31 12.17
N ASN A 113 -0.95 5.99 12.31
CA ASN A 113 0.19 5.17 11.88
C ASN A 113 0.34 5.14 10.35
N TRP A 114 -0.77 5.23 9.61
CA TRP A 114 -0.74 5.37 8.15
C TRP A 114 -0.08 6.69 7.73
N LEU A 115 -0.43 7.81 8.37
CA LEU A 115 0.17 9.12 8.08
C LEU A 115 1.64 9.17 8.49
N ARG A 116 1.97 8.55 9.62
CA ARG A 116 3.36 8.36 10.05
C ARG A 116 4.16 7.55 9.05
N MET A 117 3.58 6.48 8.48
CA MET A 117 4.24 5.71 7.44
C MET A 117 4.57 6.58 6.24
N LEU A 118 3.61 7.38 5.74
CA LEU A 118 3.89 8.28 4.63
C LEU A 118 5.03 9.26 4.93
N TRP A 119 5.02 9.84 6.13
CA TRP A 119 6.01 10.82 6.56
C TRP A 119 7.40 10.21 6.80
N GLU A 120 7.49 9.17 7.64
CA GLU A 120 8.75 8.53 8.04
C GLU A 120 9.45 7.84 6.86
N PHE A 121 8.70 7.36 5.87
CA PHE A 121 9.23 6.72 4.67
C PHE A 121 9.31 7.66 3.45
N ASN A 122 9.05 8.95 3.66
CA ASN A 122 9.14 9.99 2.63
C ASN A 122 8.34 9.64 1.35
N VAL A 123 7.10 9.20 1.53
CA VAL A 123 6.21 8.81 0.44
C VAL A 123 5.61 10.06 -0.20
N TYR A 124 5.97 10.29 -1.47
CA TYR A 124 5.44 11.41 -2.25
C TYR A 124 4.21 11.06 -3.09
N VAL A 125 4.02 9.78 -3.41
CA VAL A 125 2.93 9.29 -4.26
C VAL A 125 2.28 8.10 -3.58
N ALA A 126 1.00 8.25 -3.24
CA ALA A 126 0.15 7.15 -2.79
C ALA A 126 -0.84 6.80 -3.91
N VAL A 127 -0.93 5.53 -4.26
CA VAL A 127 -1.89 5.02 -5.25
C VAL A 127 -2.95 4.22 -4.50
N CYS A 128 -4.19 4.71 -4.49
CA CYS A 128 -5.33 3.99 -3.93
C CYS A 128 -6.00 3.17 -5.04
N LEU A 129 -5.98 1.84 -4.92
CA LEU A 129 -6.53 0.91 -5.92
C LEU A 129 -7.97 0.45 -5.60
N VAL A 130 -8.54 0.95 -4.51
CA VAL A 130 -9.88 0.62 -4.02
C VAL A 130 -10.73 1.89 -3.89
N ASN A 131 -12.02 1.74 -3.65
CA ASN A 131 -12.95 2.85 -3.59
C ASN A 131 -12.75 3.67 -2.32
N LEU A 132 -12.10 4.84 -2.45
CA LEU A 132 -11.92 5.81 -1.37
C LEU A 132 -13.27 6.42 -0.95
N GLY A 133 -13.59 6.31 0.34
CA GLY A 133 -14.85 6.73 0.93
C GLY A 133 -15.90 5.62 1.06
N HIS A 134 -15.59 4.39 0.65
CA HIS A 134 -16.48 3.25 0.82
C HIS A 134 -16.11 2.46 2.10
N GLU A 135 -16.98 2.44 3.10
CA GLU A 135 -16.73 1.91 4.46
C GLU A 135 -16.20 0.46 4.50
N SER A 136 -16.55 -0.37 3.49
CA SER A 136 -16.03 -1.74 3.43
C SER A 136 -14.65 -1.87 2.79
N GLU A 137 -14.17 -0.85 2.07
CA GLU A 137 -12.95 -0.86 1.27
C GLU A 137 -11.89 0.10 1.82
N CYS A 138 -12.21 1.41 1.89
CA CYS A 138 -11.29 2.46 2.29
C CYS A 138 -12.04 3.67 2.81
N ASP A 139 -11.83 4.01 4.07
CA ASP A 139 -12.29 5.29 4.61
C ASP A 139 -11.47 6.47 4.07
N TYR A 140 -12.01 7.68 4.20
CA TYR A 140 -11.27 8.90 3.89
C TYR A 140 -10.17 9.15 4.92
N TYR A 141 -8.94 9.29 4.43
CA TYR A 141 -7.76 9.71 5.20
C TYR A 141 -7.21 11.08 4.76
N PHE A 142 -7.92 11.76 3.86
CA PHE A 142 -7.72 13.14 3.41
C PHE A 142 -9.04 13.69 2.85
N ASN A 143 -9.17 15.01 2.79
CA ASN A 143 -10.35 15.66 2.21
C ASN A 143 -10.23 15.78 0.70
N ARG A 144 -11.34 15.60 -0.04
CA ARG A 144 -11.33 15.63 -1.51
C ARG A 144 -11.67 16.99 -2.11
N SER A 145 -11.92 18.02 -1.30
CA SER A 145 -12.21 19.36 -1.81
C SER A 145 -11.01 20.27 -1.63
N ARG A 146 -10.76 21.11 -2.64
CA ARG A 146 -9.67 22.08 -2.62
C ARG A 146 -9.83 23.05 -1.44
N GLY A 147 -8.73 23.26 -0.71
CA GLY A 147 -8.65 24.15 0.44
C GLY A 147 -9.09 23.52 1.76
N GLU A 148 -9.63 22.30 1.75
CA GLU A 148 -10.01 21.63 2.98
C GLU A 148 -8.80 21.00 3.68
N THR A 149 -8.83 21.04 5.01
CA THR A 149 -7.78 20.50 5.87
C THR A 149 -8.31 19.35 6.72
N TYR A 150 -7.66 18.20 6.60
CA TYR A 150 -7.90 17.01 7.42
C TYR A 150 -6.84 16.94 8.52
N ARG A 151 -7.23 16.63 9.76
CA ARG A 151 -6.33 16.62 10.93
C ARG A 151 -6.39 15.29 11.66
N VAL A 152 -5.24 14.69 11.91
CA VAL A 152 -5.09 13.47 12.71
C VAL A 152 -3.91 13.64 13.65
N ASN A 153 -4.17 13.70 14.95
CA ASN A 153 -3.16 14.04 15.96
C ASN A 153 -2.36 15.30 15.56
N ASN A 154 -1.06 15.16 15.33
CA ASN A 154 -0.15 16.24 14.94
C ASN A 154 0.06 16.36 13.42
N PHE A 155 -0.68 15.60 12.61
CA PHE A 155 -0.68 15.75 11.16
C PHE A 155 -1.80 16.69 10.69
N GLU A 156 -1.45 17.56 9.76
CA GLU A 156 -2.35 18.45 9.05
C GLU A 156 -2.18 18.20 7.54
N ILE A 157 -3.23 17.73 6.87
CA ILE A 157 -3.24 17.44 5.44
C ILE A 157 -4.19 18.42 4.78
N THR A 158 -3.65 19.28 3.91
CA THR A 158 -4.44 20.27 3.17
C THR A 158 -4.46 19.94 1.69
N THR A 159 -5.67 19.85 1.12
CA THR A 159 -5.85 19.53 -0.30
C THR A 159 -5.65 20.78 -1.14
N LEU A 160 -4.56 20.83 -1.90
CA LEU A 160 -4.17 22.01 -2.68
C LEU A 160 -4.90 22.09 -4.02
N ASP A 161 -5.12 20.95 -4.66
CA ASP A 161 -5.81 20.84 -5.94
C ASP A 161 -6.40 19.44 -6.14
N VAL A 162 -7.36 19.32 -7.06
CA VAL A 162 -8.09 18.08 -7.35
C VAL A 162 -8.31 17.96 -8.85
N GLY A 163 -7.63 17.00 -9.47
CA GLY A 163 -7.90 16.58 -10.84
C GLY A 163 -8.82 15.36 -10.86
N THR A 164 -9.73 15.30 -11.81
CA THR A 164 -10.52 14.10 -12.08
C THR A 164 -10.19 13.52 -13.45
N ASP A 165 -10.00 12.21 -13.49
CA ASP A 165 -9.88 11.43 -14.72
C ASP A 165 -10.89 10.28 -14.65
N VAL A 166 -11.64 10.07 -15.73
CA VAL A 166 -12.71 9.07 -15.80
C VAL A 166 -12.23 7.64 -15.52
N ASN A 167 -10.94 7.36 -15.68
CA ASN A 167 -10.35 6.04 -15.43
C ASN A 167 -9.80 5.87 -14.02
N TRP A 168 -9.58 6.96 -13.27
CA TRP A 168 -8.83 6.92 -12.00
C TRP A 168 -9.57 7.55 -10.82
N THR A 169 -10.48 8.48 -11.07
CA THR A 169 -11.27 9.14 -10.01
C THR A 169 -12.74 8.81 -10.21
N GLN A 170 -13.25 7.82 -9.50
CA GLN A 170 -14.69 7.60 -9.41
C GLN A 170 -15.33 8.69 -8.53
N GLY A 171 -16.49 9.21 -8.96
CA GLY A 171 -17.29 10.17 -8.18
C GLY A 171 -17.66 11.50 -8.85
N GLY A 172 -17.86 11.54 -10.17
CA GLY A 172 -18.37 12.73 -10.89
C GLY A 172 -19.85 12.66 -11.28
N LYS A 173 -20.60 11.65 -10.85
CA LYS A 173 -22.04 11.55 -11.11
C LYS A 173 -22.74 11.01 -9.86
N GLU A 174 -23.86 11.63 -9.52
CA GLU A 174 -24.76 11.36 -8.38
C GLU A 174 -24.47 12.13 -7.08
N ALA A 175 -24.62 13.46 -7.16
CA ALA A 175 -25.15 14.29 -6.08
C ALA A 175 -25.79 15.55 -6.69
N LEU A 176 -26.92 15.36 -7.39
CA LEU A 176 -27.95 16.38 -7.66
C LEU A 176 -29.30 15.76 -7.30
#